data_AF-A0A3S1N878-F1
#
_entry.id   AF-A0A3S1N878-F1
#
_cell.length_a   1.000
_cell.length_b   1.000
_cell.length_c   1.000
_cell.angle_alpha   90.00
_cell.angle_beta   90.00
_cell.angle_gamma   90.00
#
_symmetry.space_group_name_H-M   'P 1'
#
loop_
_entity.id
_entity.type
_entity.pdbx_description
1 polymer ?
#
loop_
_entity_poly.entity_id
_entity_poly.type
_entity_poly.pdbx_seq_one_letter_code
_entity_poly.pdbx_strand_id
1 'polypeptide(L)' 'HTADYRAVVIEGLWAHWQMDGGEANRVELPPGSYWTQKANEMHDDACLSDTECVILLINDTPYETYLPK' A
#
# COMPACT_ATOMS: atom_id res chain seq x y z
N HIS A 1 -9.22 1.94 3.89
CA HIS A 1 -9.20 3.41 4.03
C HIS A 1 -10.31 4.02 3.17
N THR A 2 -10.72 5.26 3.48
CA THR A 2 -11.85 5.97 2.84
C THR A 2 -11.53 6.63 1.49
N ALA A 3 -10.26 6.90 1.22
CA ALA A 3 -9.79 7.59 0.02
C ALA A 3 -8.98 6.65 -0.88
N ASP A 4 -9.05 6.85 -2.19
CA ASP A 4 -8.07 6.27 -3.10
C ASP A 4 -6.68 6.83 -2.75
N TYR A 5 -5.64 6.02 -2.93
CA TYR A 5 -4.27 6.51 -2.85
C TYR A 5 -3.44 6.07 -4.05
N ARG A 6 -2.45 6.90 -4.34
CA ARG A 6 -1.31 6.59 -5.19
C ARG A 6 -0.10 6.51 -4.29
N ALA A 7 0.82 5.60 -4.57
CA ALA A 7 1.97 5.38 -3.71
C ALA A 7 3.25 5.18 -4.50
N VAL A 8 4.37 5.62 -3.89
CA VAL A 8 5.72 5.40 -4.41
C VAL A 8 6.60 4.85 -3.29
N VAL A 9 7.35 3.80 -3.58
CA VAL A 9 8.40 3.30 -2.68
C VAL A 9 9.62 4.19 -2.81
N ILE A 10 10.02 4.86 -1.73
CA ILE A 10 11.24 5.69 -1.67
C ILE A 10 12.42 4.84 -1.21
N GLU A 11 12.22 3.99 -0.20
CA GLU A 11 13.27 3.16 0.40
C GLU A 11 12.72 1.79 0.85
N GLY A 12 13.58 0.77 0.83
CA GLY A 12 13.25 -0.61 1.21
C GLY A 12 12.59 -1.44 0.11
N LEU A 13 12.21 -2.67 0.45
CA LEU A 13 11.42 -3.57 -0.39
C LEU A 13 10.02 -3.70 0.20
N TRP A 14 9.04 -3.13 -0.49
CA TRP A 14 7.64 -3.19 -0.07
C TRP A 14 6.95 -4.39 -0.73
N ALA A 15 6.06 -5.05 -0.01
CA ALA A 15 5.14 -6.01 -0.59
C ALA A 15 3.71 -5.51 -0.40
N HIS A 16 2.95 -5.60 -1.48
CA HIS A 16 1.54 -5.23 -1.51
C HIS A 16 0.73 -6.46 -1.95
N TRP A 17 -0.36 -6.74 -1.23
CA TRP A 17 -1.29 -7.81 -1.55
C TRP A 17 -2.66 -7.21 -1.89
N GLN A 18 -3.07 -7.35 -3.15
CA GLN A 18 -4.43 -7.06 -3.53
C GLN A 18 -5.30 -8.30 -3.27
N MET A 19 -6.45 -8.11 -2.63
CA MET A 19 -7.47 -9.15 -2.51
C MET A 19 -8.39 -9.08 -3.73
N ASP A 20 -8.45 -10.16 -4.51
CA ASP A 20 -9.41 -10.31 -5.60
C ASP A 20 -10.09 -11.68 -5.47
N GLY A 21 -11.43 -11.70 -5.39
CA GLY A 21 -12.20 -12.94 -5.25
C GLY A 21 -11.88 -13.81 -4.03
N GLY A 22 -11.16 -13.29 -3.03
CA GLY A 22 -10.71 -14.04 -1.85
C GLY A 22 -9.29 -14.59 -1.94
N GLU A 23 -8.59 -14.40 -3.06
CA GLU A 23 -7.18 -14.72 -3.20
C GLU A 23 -6.32 -13.46 -3.06
N ALA A 24 -5.20 -13.59 -2.34
CA ALA A 24 -4.24 -12.52 -2.10
C ALA A 24 -3.11 -12.60 -3.13
N ASN A 25 -3.03 -11.61 -4.03
CA ASN A 25 -1.96 -11.54 -5.02
C ASN A 25 -0.83 -10.64 -4.53
N ARG A 26 0.32 -11.24 -4.18
CA ARG A 26 1.52 -10.51 -3.74
C ARG A 26 2.25 -9.90 -4.91
N VAL A 27 2.59 -8.62 -4.80
CA VAL A 27 3.55 -7.93 -5.67
C VAL A 27 4.66 -7.33 -4.81
N GLU A 28 5.90 -7.61 -5.19
CA GLU A 28 7.08 -6.95 -4.62
C GLU A 28 7.36 -5.65 -5.37
N LEU A 29 7.59 -4.59 -4.61
CA LEU A 29 7.70 -3.22 -5.08
C LEU A 29 9.04 -2.66 -4.58
N PRO A 30 10.14 -2.77 -5.36
CA PRO A 30 11.42 -2.14 -5.03
C PRO A 30 11.36 -0.61 -5.11
N PRO A 31 12.39 0.13 -4.65
CA PRO A 31 12.42 1.59 -4.72
C PRO A 31 12.18 2.12 -6.13
N GLY A 32 11.35 3.17 -6.24
CA GLY A 32 10.87 3.72 -7.50
C GLY A 32 9.60 3.07 -8.05
N SER A 33 9.15 1.96 -7.46
CA SER A 33 7.86 1.36 -7.81
C SER A 33 6.69 2.29 -7.48
N TYR A 34 5.68 2.26 -8.34
CA TYR A 34 4.43 3.02 -8.19
C TYR A 34 3.23 2.08 -8.22
N TRP A 35 2.26 2.32 -7.34
CA TRP A 35 0.98 1.62 -7.38
C TRP A 35 -0.17 2.50 -6.93
N THR A 36 -1.40 1.99 -7.12
CA THR A 36 -2.63 2.65 -6.72
C THR A 36 -3.51 1.67 -5.95
N GLN A 37 -4.20 2.17 -4.94
CA GLN A 37 -5.17 1.39 -4.19
C GLN A 37 -6.49 2.15 -4.10
N LYS A 38 -7.58 1.48 -4.45
CA LYS A 38 -8.91 2.07 -4.36
C LYS A 38 -9.41 2.10 -2.92
N ALA A 39 -10.17 3.13 -2.60
CA ALA A 39 -10.93 3.23 -1.37
C ALA A 39 -11.81 1.99 -1.19
N ASN A 40 -12.00 1.58 0.07
CA ASN A 40 -12.85 0.44 0.45
C ASN A 40 -12.43 -0.93 -0.09
N GLU A 41 -11.35 -1.06 -0.84
CA GLU A 41 -10.84 -2.37 -1.26
C GLU A 41 -9.89 -2.95 -0.21
N MET A 42 -10.04 -4.25 0.05
CA MET A 42 -9.19 -4.98 0.98
C MET A 42 -7.83 -5.24 0.34
N HIS A 43 -6.79 -4.92 1.09
CA HIS A 43 -5.40 -5.16 0.73
C HIS A 43 -4.60 -5.33 2.02
N ASP A 44 -3.38 -5.84 1.86
CA ASP A 44 -2.39 -5.90 2.93
C ASP A 44 -1.05 -5.38 2.40
N ASP A 45 -0.20 -4.95 3.31
CA ASP A 45 1.06 -4.32 3.00
C ASP A 45 2.12 -4.66 4.05
N ALA A 46 3.36 -4.90 3.61
CA ALA A 46 4.46 -5.19 4.53
C ALA A 46 5.80 -4.67 4.01
N CYS A 47 6.64 -4.18 4.92
CA CYS A 47 8.06 -4.00 4.66
C CYS A 47 8.76 -5.35 4.77
N LEU A 48 9.44 -5.78 3.69
CA LEU A 48 10.21 -7.02 3.66
C LEU A 48 11.71 -6.82 3.92
N SER A 49 12.15 -5.57 4.12
CA SER A 49 13.53 -5.25 4.44
C SER A 49 13.83 -5.40 5.93
N ASP A 50 15.09 -5.71 6.25
CA ASP A 50 15.62 -5.68 7.63
C ASP A 50 15.80 -4.24 8.16
N THR A 51 15.63 -3.25 7.28
CA THR A 51 15.70 -1.80 7.55
C THR A 51 14.35 -1.17 7.26
N GLU A 52 14.19 0.11 7.60
CA GLU A 52 12.93 0.82 7.38
C GLU A 52 12.55 0.89 5.89
N CYS A 53 11.25 0.78 5.62
CA CYS A 53 10.69 1.11 4.31
C CYS A 53 10.06 2.50 4.40
N VAL A 54 10.33 3.34 3.40
CA VAL A 54 9.75 4.69 3.30
C VAL A 54 8.84 4.74 2.08
N ILE A 55 7.56 5.03 2.31
CA ILE A 55 6.52 5.06 1.27
C ILE A 55 5.89 6.45 1.29
N LEU A 56 5.80 7.09 0.12
CA LEU A 56 4.99 8.29 -0.05
C LEU A 56 3.58 7.90 -0.49
N LEU A 57 2.59 8.19 0.33
CA LEU A 57 1.17 8.09 -0.03
C LEU A 57 0.65 9.45 -0.50
N ILE A 58 -0.07 9.47 -1.61
CA ILE A 58 -0.64 10.65 -2.26
C ILE A 58 -2.14 10.41 -2.42
N ASN A 59 -2.93 11.23 -1.73
CA ASN A 59 -4.39 11.20 -1.76
C ASN A 59 -4.93 12.62 -1.99
N ASP A 60 -5.97 12.74 -2.81
CA ASP A 60 -6.60 14.04 -3.13
C ASP A 60 -7.84 14.33 -2.26
N THR A 61 -8.22 13.38 -1.40
CA THR A 61 -9.33 13.47 -0.44
C THR A 61 -8.86 13.02 0.95
N PRO A 62 -9.53 13.43 2.05
CA PRO A 62 -9.13 13.05 3.41
C PRO A 62 -9.02 11.53 3.59
N TYR A 63 -7.85 11.08 4.08
CA TYR A 63 -7.57 9.67 4.32
C TYR A 63 -7.88 9.29 5.76
N GLU A 64 -8.86 8.42 5.96
CA GLU A 64 -9.18 7.82 7.25
C GLU A 64 -9.06 6.29 7.18
N THR A 65 -8.49 5.68 8.21
CA THR A 65 -8.43 4.22 8.37
C THR A 65 -9.64 3.73 9.16
N TYR A 66 -10.26 2.65 8.69
CA TYR A 66 -11.40 2.03 9.38
C TYR A 66 -11.01 1.37 10.72
N LEU A 67 -9.74 1.06 10.89
CA LEU A 67 -9.20 0.56 12.15
C LEU A 67 -8.80 1.76 13.00
N PRO A 68 -9.50 2.04 14.11
CA PRO A 68 -9.00 2.98 15.11
C PRO A 68 -7.70 2.43 15.70
N LYS A 69 -6.81 3.35 16.10
CA LYS A 69 -5.56 3.04 16.80
C LYS A 69 -5.77 2.19 18.04
#